data_AF-A0A2D7IC75-F1
#
_entry.id   AF-A0A2D7IC75-F1
#
_cell.length_a   1.000
_cell.length_b   1.000
_cell.length_c   1.000
_cell.angle_alpha   90.00
_cell.angle_beta   90.00
_cell.angle_gamma   90.00
#
_symmetry.space_group_name_H-M   'P 1'
#
loop_
_entity.id
_entity.type
_entity.pdbx_description
1 polymer ?
#
loop_
_entity_poly.entity_id
_entity_poly.type
_entity_poly.pdbx_seq_one_letter_code
_entity_poly.pdbx_strand_id
1 'polypeptide(L)'
;MYQDILKKINQPIILLGYMGSGKTSIGKKISKILNIKFYDLDKLIENKFNKTVNEIFLEKGEINFRKKERALLENILNKKKIFVLSLGG
;
A
#
# COMPACT_ATOMS: atom_id res chain seq x y z
N MET A 1 -2.63 21.18 -19.07
CA MET A 1 -1.30 20.98 -18.45
C MET A 1 -1.27 19.77 -17.52
N TYR A 2 -2.01 19.72 -16.40
CA TYR A 2 -2.00 18.49 -15.56
C TYR A 2 -2.82 17.32 -16.12
N GLN A 3 -3.92 17.60 -16.81
CA GLN A 3 -4.83 16.58 -17.38
C GLN A 3 -4.13 15.58 -18.31
N ASP A 4 -3.11 16.03 -19.04
CA ASP A 4 -2.36 15.19 -19.99
C ASP A 4 -1.41 14.20 -19.28
N ILE A 5 -0.93 14.55 -18.08
CA ILE A 5 -0.16 13.65 -17.21
C ILE A 5 -1.09 12.60 -16.59
N LEU A 6 -2.29 13.00 -16.14
CA LEU A 6 -3.27 12.07 -15.55
C LEU A 6 -3.70 11.00 -16.56
N LYS A 7 -3.81 11.36 -17.85
CA LYS A 7 -4.10 10.41 -18.95
C LYS A 7 -3.02 9.35 -19.20
N LYS A 8 -1.79 9.54 -18.70
CA LYS A 8 -0.68 8.59 -18.91
C LYS A 8 -0.53 7.55 -17.80
N ILE A 9 -1.18 7.72 -16.65
CA ILE A 9 -1.07 6.75 -15.55
C ILE A 9 -1.95 5.55 -15.88
N ASN A 10 -1.32 4.45 -16.26
CA ASN A 10 -1.94 3.16 -16.58
C ASN A 10 -1.49 2.04 -15.61
N GLN A 11 -0.68 2.37 -14.61
CA GLN A 11 -0.12 1.44 -13.64
C GLN A 11 -0.34 1.93 -12.20
N PRO A 12 -0.31 1.02 -11.21
CA PRO A 12 -0.36 1.40 -9.79
C PRO A 12 0.83 2.29 -9.40
N ILE A 13 0.58 3.21 -8.47
CA ILE A 13 1.60 4.08 -7.89
C ILE A 13 2.00 3.50 -6.53
N ILE A 14 3.26 3.10 -6.39
CA ILE A 14 3.78 2.48 -5.17
C ILE A 14 4.66 3.49 -4.43
N LEU A 15 4.36 3.72 -3.15
CA LEU A 15 5.08 4.65 -2.29
C LEU A 15 5.99 3.89 -1.33
N LEU A 16 7.29 4.11 -1.46
CA LEU A 16 8.37 3.55 -0.65
C LEU A 16 8.94 4.60 0.32
N GLY A 17 9.51 4.13 1.42
CA GLY A 17 10.19 4.97 2.42
C GLY A 17 9.89 4.55 3.84
N TYR A 18 10.62 5.11 4.82
CA TYR A 18 10.46 4.77 6.24
C TYR A 18 9.08 5.15 6.83
N MET A 19 8.75 4.59 7.99
CA MET A 19 7.63 5.05 8.80
C MET A 19 7.79 6.55 9.13
N GLY A 20 6.69 7.31 9.11
CA GLY A 20 6.73 8.75 9.39
C GLY A 20 7.19 9.66 8.24
N SER A 21 7.67 9.12 7.11
CA SER A 21 8.11 9.93 5.96
C SER A 21 6.98 10.61 5.16
N GLY A 22 5.72 10.43 5.58
CA GLY A 22 4.56 11.08 4.97
C GLY A 22 3.89 10.31 3.82
N LYS A 23 4.24 9.04 3.59
CA LYS A 23 3.66 8.20 2.51
C LYS A 23 2.13 8.18 2.51
N THR A 24 1.51 7.98 3.67
CA THR A 24 0.05 7.99 3.81
C THR A 24 -0.55 9.35 3.46
N SER A 25 0.10 10.44 3.87
CA SER A 25 -0.35 11.82 3.62
C SER A 25 -0.28 12.17 2.13
N ILE A 26 0.84 11.87 1.46
CA ILE A 26 0.99 12.12 0.03
C ILE A 26 0.12 11.17 -0.80
N GLY A 27 0.02 9.90 -0.42
CA GLY A 27 -0.76 8.90 -1.15
C GLY A 27 -2.25 9.22 -1.19
N LYS A 28 -2.83 9.70 -0.07
CA LYS A 28 -4.22 10.19 -0.03
C LYS A 28 -4.44 11.42 -0.92
N LYS A 29 -3.45 12.33 -1.01
CA LYS A 29 -3.54 13.50 -1.90
C LYS A 29 -3.52 13.06 -3.37
N ILE A 30 -2.57 12.20 -3.73
CA ILE A 30 -2.45 11.64 -5.08
C ILE A 30 -3.74 10.92 -5.48
N SER A 31 -4.28 10.06 -4.60
CA SER A 31 -5.49 9.30 -4.89
C SER A 31 -6.70 10.21 -5.11
N LYS A 32 -6.82 11.31 -4.36
CA LYS A 32 -7.88 12.31 -4.54
C LYS A 32 -7.75 13.07 -5.86
N ILE A 33 -6.52 13.46 -6.24
CA ILE A 33 -6.26 14.16 -7.52
C ILE A 33 -6.58 13.25 -8.71
N LEU A 34 -6.21 11.98 -8.63
CA LEU A 34 -6.39 10.99 -9.71
C LEU A 34 -7.75 10.29 -9.70
N ASN A 35 -8.58 10.52 -8.68
CA ASN A 35 -9.84 9.81 -8.46
C ASN A 35 -9.68 8.27 -8.49
N ILE A 36 -8.64 7.76 -7.83
CA ILE A 36 -8.35 6.33 -7.68
C ILE A 36 -8.29 5.96 -6.20
N LYS A 37 -8.29 4.65 -5.89
CA LYS A 37 -8.21 4.17 -4.51
C LYS A 37 -6.80 4.35 -3.94
N PHE A 38 -6.74 4.65 -2.65
CA PHE A 38 -5.53 4.58 -1.83
C PHE A 38 -5.60 3.35 -0.92
N TYR A 39 -4.49 2.64 -0.80
CA TYR A 39 -4.31 1.53 0.11
C TYR A 39 -3.04 1.73 0.95
N ASP A 40 -3.08 1.17 2.15
CA ASP A 40 -1.96 1.07 3.07
C ASP A 40 -1.75 -0.41 3.34
N LEU A 41 -0.56 -0.94 2.99
CA LEU A 41 -0.32 -2.38 3.02
C LEU A 41 -0.42 -2.94 4.43
N ASP A 42 0.10 -2.23 5.43
CA ASP A 42 0.03 -2.63 6.84
C ASP A 42 -1.43 -2.75 7.27
N LYS A 43 -2.26 -1.74 6.98
CA LYS A 43 -3.70 -1.81 7.29
C LYS A 43 -4.41 -2.96 6.57
N LEU A 44 -4.02 -3.27 5.34
CA LEU A 44 -4.59 -4.41 4.62
C LEU A 44 -4.19 -5.75 5.25
N ILE A 45 -2.96 -5.86 5.76
CA ILE A 45 -2.50 -7.01 6.53
C ILE A 45 -3.33 -7.11 7.82
N GLU A 46 -3.47 -6.01 8.55
CA GLU A 46 -4.20 -5.98 9.82
C GLU A 46 -5.65 -6.40 9.65
N ASN A 47 -6.34 -5.81 8.66
CA ASN A 47 -7.72 -6.17 8.33
C ASN A 47 -7.85 -7.64 7.90
N LYS A 48 -6.86 -8.18 7.18
CA LYS A 48 -6.89 -9.58 6.71
C LYS A 48 -6.69 -10.58 7.84
N PHE A 49 -5.87 -10.25 8.83
CA PHE A 49 -5.56 -11.15 9.95
C PHE A 49 -6.31 -10.83 11.24
N ASN A 50 -7.08 -9.74 11.26
CA ASN A 50 -7.76 -9.22 12.45
C ASN A 50 -6.82 -9.05 13.65
N LYS A 51 -5.60 -8.56 13.38
CA LYS A 51 -4.52 -8.32 14.34
C LYS A 51 -3.68 -7.15 13.86
N THR A 52 -3.15 -6.36 14.77
CA THR A 52 -2.18 -5.31 14.46
C THR A 52 -0.89 -5.91 13.89
N VAL A 53 -0.13 -5.11 13.14
CA VAL A 53 1.20 -5.53 12.67
C VAL A 53 2.08 -5.95 13.85
N ASN A 54 2.08 -5.18 14.94
CA ASN A 54 2.83 -5.47 16.15
C ASN A 54 2.48 -6.84 16.76
N GLU A 55 1.20 -7.19 16.86
CA GLU A 55 0.77 -8.51 17.34
C GLU A 55 1.27 -9.64 16.42
N ILE A 56 1.22 -9.45 15.10
CA ILE A 56 1.70 -10.45 14.14
C ILE A 56 3.21 -10.67 14.28
N PHE A 57 3.98 -9.60 14.48
CA PHE A 57 5.43 -9.67 14.74
C PHE A 57 5.73 -10.39 16.05
N LEU A 58 5.03 -10.06 17.14
CA LEU A 58 5.25 -10.66 18.45
C LEU A 58 4.92 -12.16 18.47
N GLU A 59 3.84 -12.58 17.80
CA GLU A 59 3.41 -13.98 17.80
C GLU A 59 4.23 -14.88 16.87
N LYS A 60 4.62 -14.37 15.70
CA LYS A 60 5.16 -15.20 14.60
C LYS A 60 6.55 -14.80 14.13
N GLY A 61 7.09 -13.71 14.65
CA GLY A 61 8.37 -13.13 14.25
C GLY A 61 8.32 -12.43 12.89
N GLU A 62 9.38 -11.68 12.60
CA GLU A 62 9.50 -10.87 11.38
C GLU A 62 9.39 -11.70 10.10
N ILE A 63 10.04 -12.87 10.05
CA ILE A 63 10.08 -13.69 8.82
C ILE A 63 8.67 -14.07 8.36
N ASN A 64 7.78 -14.42 9.29
CA ASN A 64 6.40 -14.75 8.96
C ASN A 64 5.60 -13.51 8.52
N PHE A 65 5.83 -12.37 9.15
CA PHE A 65 5.25 -11.11 8.71
C PHE A 65 5.66 -10.79 7.26
N ARG A 66 6.96 -10.84 6.95
CA ARG A 66 7.49 -10.57 5.59
C ARG A 66 6.91 -11.51 4.53
N LYS A 67 6.71 -12.80 4.87
CA LYS A 67 6.02 -13.76 3.98
C LYS A 67 4.56 -13.35 3.70
N LYS A 68 3.82 -12.93 4.73
CA LYS A 68 2.43 -12.48 4.59
C LYS A 68 2.33 -11.17 3.81
N GLU A 69 3.22 -10.22 4.11
CA GLU A 69 3.35 -8.94 3.42
C GLU A 69 3.55 -9.16 1.92
N ARG A 70 4.56 -9.97 1.56
CA ARG A 70 4.85 -10.32 0.17
C ARG A 70 3.66 -10.97 -0.53
N ALA A 71 3.05 -11.99 0.09
CA ALA A 71 1.91 -12.69 -0.50
C ALA A 71 0.71 -11.75 -0.71
N LEU A 72 0.46 -10.80 0.19
CA LEU A 72 -0.62 -9.83 0.02
C LEU A 72 -0.30 -8.81 -1.07
N LEU A 73 0.94 -8.34 -1.14
CA LEU A 73 1.41 -7.44 -2.18
C LEU A 73 1.25 -8.06 -3.58
N GLU A 74 1.70 -9.30 -3.78
CA GLU A 74 1.54 -10.04 -5.04
C GLU A 74 0.06 -10.16 -5.43
N ASN A 75 -0.81 -10.49 -4.47
CA ASN A 75 -2.26 -10.56 -4.70
C ASN A 75 -2.88 -9.21 -5.10
N ILE A 76 -2.37 -8.09 -4.58
CA ILE A 76 -2.87 -6.76 -4.90
C ILE A 76 -2.42 -6.36 -6.30
N LEU A 77 -1.13 -6.57 -6.64
CA LEU A 77 -0.55 -6.21 -7.93
C LEU A 77 -1.19 -6.98 -9.09
N ASN A 78 -1.61 -8.23 -8.86
CA ASN A 78 -2.27 -9.05 -9.88
C ASN A 78 -3.69 -8.60 -10.26
N LYS A 79 -4.32 -7.67 -9.53
CA LYS A 79 -5.71 -7.25 -9.78
C LYS A 79 -5.92 -6.36 -11.01
N LYS A 80 -4.86 -6.01 -11.77
CA LYS A 80 -4.92 -5.16 -12.98
C LYS A 80 -5.77 -3.88 -12.81
N LYS A 81 -5.71 -3.25 -11.63
CA LYS A 81 -6.42 -2.00 -11.31
C LYS A 81 -5.39 -0.91 -10.99
N ILE A 82 -5.71 0.33 -11.31
CA ILE A 82 -4.91 1.50 -10.94
C ILE A 82 -5.30 1.93 -9.53
N PHE A 83 -4.30 2.09 -8.67
CA PHE A 83 -4.44 2.54 -7.29
C PHE A 83 -3.13 3.17 -6.81
N VAL A 84 -3.18 3.83 -5.66
CA VAL A 84 -2.01 4.24 -4.90
C VAL A 84 -1.83 3.28 -3.73
N LEU A 85 -0.63 2.75 -3.52
CA LEU A 85 -0.31 1.87 -2.39
C LEU A 85 0.87 2.43 -1.61
N SER A 86 0.67 2.67 -0.31
CA SER A 86 1.78 2.84 0.63
C SER A 86 2.23 1.46 1.11
N LEU A 87 3.52 1.19 1.01
CA LEU A 87 4.14 0.04 1.65
C LEU A 87 4.42 0.33 3.14
N GLY A 88 4.68 -0.73 3.91
CA GLY A 88 5.17 -0.63 5.28
C GLY A 88 6.54 0.07 5.34
N GLY A 89 6.96 0.39 6.56
CA GLY A 89 8.25 1.00 6.88
C GLY A 89 9.11 0.10 7.73
#